data_AF-A0A0A1UCT9-F1
#
_entry.id   AF-A0A0A1UCT9-F1
#
_cell.length_a   1.000
_cell.length_b   1.000
_cell.length_c   1.000
_cell.angle_alpha   90.00
_cell.angle_beta   90.00
_cell.angle_gamma   90.00
#
_symmetry.space_group_name_H-M   'P 1'
#
loop_
_entity.id
_entity.type
_entity.pdbx_description
1 polymer ?
#
loop_
_entity_poly.entity_id
_entity_poly.type
_entity_poly.pdbx_seq_one_letter_code
_entity_poly.pdbx_strand_id
1 'polypeptide(L)'
;MDAVLILKKKLKTKKISTIVTKICYTFFKKYKNLCEIVFPITIKKFESLILDECNKLTKISFCCCLNKSDNSNMHNIEQFKKLFFKTVAVSYEFYLQMKAFGYTFHNVNYTIQVITTYKNVFLKNTGSLKSFILTDFNDNDKFVVPSKIEVLDRCFCNTDYIKDVDVSLVTKKITGECFSGAQFLQSVTFSNTLEKICYEVFNNCYSLKSVTLPKSLKKVGERCFAFCYSLESVCCESQEVVYNSQCFMNCFNLKTIPKIQFLKRGVFWCCNSLVKFERFGDVECIPHCTFMKCYNLKEMVLPETLKTIEKFAFKNCYFLESLTFPKTLVKMEDGCFMNCLNLKSVNFKNKNIKFGNDVFEGCTSLTEIQIEGEKINNYNGEVSYTLHKQFEKNSIICDNVKVKFNDLKIFGIDILKNKNVHRIDEGAFFNNTTITEIEIPNNITQIGNFCFACATQLENVILPSSITELTPFCFDNCVSLNTINLEHIKNIGMGCFDNTKFEKVVVLQTKTN
;
A
#
# COMPACT_ATOMS: atom_id res chain seq x y z
N MET A 1 49.66 26.45 -12.53
CA MET A 1 49.30 25.04 -12.84
C MET A 1 48.92 24.33 -11.55
N ASP A 2 47.64 24.27 -11.20
CA ASP A 2 47.16 23.33 -10.17
C ASP A 2 46.50 22.15 -10.91
N ALA A 3 47.31 21.27 -11.51
CA ALA A 3 46.78 20.13 -12.27
C ALA A 3 46.04 19.12 -11.38
N VAL A 4 46.55 18.90 -10.16
CA VAL A 4 45.98 17.95 -9.19
C VAL A 4 46.09 18.55 -7.77
N LEU A 5 44.97 18.67 -7.06
CA LEU A 5 44.94 19.06 -5.65
C LEU A 5 44.65 17.85 -4.77
N ILE A 6 45.69 17.42 -4.06
CA ILE A 6 45.56 16.43 -2.99
C ILE A 6 45.42 17.19 -1.68
N LEU A 7 44.21 17.23 -1.12
CA LEU A 7 43.93 17.90 0.16
C LEU A 7 44.90 17.44 1.28
N LYS A 8 45.31 16.17 1.28
CA LYS A 8 46.31 15.58 2.19
C LYS A 8 47.69 16.27 2.14
N LYS A 9 48.15 16.77 0.99
CA LYS A 9 49.50 17.36 0.81
C LYS A 9 49.53 18.87 1.12
N LYS A 10 48.52 19.66 0.70
CA LYS A 10 48.46 21.11 1.03
C LYS A 10 48.10 21.40 2.48
N LEU A 11 47.44 20.47 3.19
CA LEU A 11 47.12 20.62 4.62
C LEU A 11 48.25 20.19 5.57
N LYS A 12 49.36 19.65 5.05
CA LYS A 12 50.55 19.31 5.85
C LYS A 12 51.49 20.49 6.11
N THR A 13 51.38 21.59 5.37
CA THR A 13 52.30 22.76 5.51
C THR A 13 51.85 23.81 6.54
N LYS A 14 50.66 23.65 7.15
CA LYS A 14 50.31 24.27 8.43
C LYS A 14 50.00 23.13 9.40
N LYS A 15 50.65 23.08 10.57
CA LYS A 15 50.32 22.14 11.66
C LYS A 15 48.82 22.20 11.98
N ILE A 16 48.03 21.32 11.37
CA ILE A 16 46.62 21.09 11.71
C ILE A 16 46.35 19.59 11.64
N SER A 17 45.73 19.12 12.72
CA SER A 17 45.17 17.81 13.03
C SER A 17 44.71 16.96 11.83
N THR A 18 44.95 15.66 11.95
CA THR A 18 44.59 14.54 11.06
C THR A 18 43.09 14.35 10.78
N ILE A 19 42.22 15.30 11.12
CA ILE A 19 40.76 15.13 11.01
C ILE A 19 40.10 16.41 10.46
N VAL A 20 40.19 16.62 9.14
CA VAL A 20 39.32 17.61 8.49
C VAL A 20 37.90 17.06 8.50
N THR A 21 37.05 17.65 9.32
CA THR A 21 35.63 17.28 9.44
C THR A 21 34.70 18.21 8.67
N LYS A 22 35.16 19.40 8.26
CA LYS A 22 34.35 20.41 7.54
C LYS A 22 35.14 21.08 6.42
N ILE A 23 34.51 21.32 5.26
CA ILE A 23 35.04 22.14 4.17
C ILE A 23 34.13 23.34 3.92
N CYS A 24 34.71 24.55 3.90
CA CYS A 24 33.98 25.80 3.68
C CYS A 24 33.95 26.22 2.21
N TYR A 25 32.90 26.94 1.80
CA TYR A 25 32.68 27.33 0.38
C TYR A 25 33.79 28.22 -0.19
N THR A 26 34.48 28.99 0.66
CA THR A 26 35.58 29.88 0.24
C THR A 26 36.88 29.13 -0.09
N PHE A 27 37.00 27.85 0.27
CA PHE A 27 38.26 27.12 0.21
C PHE A 27 38.79 26.97 -1.21
N PHE A 28 37.90 26.69 -2.17
CA PHE A 28 38.27 26.40 -3.55
C PHE A 28 38.29 27.61 -4.47
N LYS A 29 37.87 28.80 -4.02
CA LYS A 29 37.84 30.04 -4.82
C LYS A 29 39.19 30.41 -5.45
N LYS A 30 40.28 30.10 -4.74
CA LYS A 30 41.67 30.34 -5.21
C LYS A 30 42.19 29.30 -6.21
N TYR A 31 41.43 28.24 -6.50
CA TYR A 31 41.84 27.12 -7.35
C TYR A 31 41.02 27.02 -8.64
N LYS A 32 40.84 28.14 -9.34
CA LYS A 32 40.04 28.22 -10.59
C LYS A 32 40.53 27.31 -11.72
N ASN A 33 41.82 26.95 -11.72
CA ASN A 33 42.45 26.09 -12.73
C ASN A 33 42.56 24.61 -12.31
N LEU A 34 41.86 24.21 -11.24
CA LEU A 34 41.94 22.85 -10.72
C LEU A 34 41.34 21.83 -11.68
N CYS A 35 42.12 20.80 -12.07
CA CYS A 35 41.64 19.75 -12.98
C CYS A 35 41.26 18.45 -12.26
N GLU A 36 41.96 18.07 -11.19
CA GLU A 36 41.67 16.85 -10.40
C GLU A 36 41.71 17.12 -8.90
N ILE A 37 40.78 16.50 -8.16
CA ILE A 37 40.72 16.59 -6.69
C ILE A 37 40.62 15.21 -6.04
N VAL A 38 41.28 15.07 -4.88
CA VAL A 38 41.18 13.89 -4.04
C VAL A 38 40.69 14.26 -2.63
N PHE A 39 39.49 13.80 -2.28
CA PHE A 39 38.88 14.03 -0.97
C PHE A 39 39.22 12.93 0.06
N PRO A 40 39.62 13.29 1.29
CA PRO A 40 39.70 12.33 2.38
C PRO A 40 38.31 11.91 2.86
N ILE A 41 38.09 10.62 3.12
CA ILE A 41 36.79 10.11 3.62
C ILE A 41 36.47 10.52 5.07
N THR A 42 37.35 11.26 5.74
CA THR A 42 37.16 11.74 7.13
C THR A 42 36.23 12.95 7.24
N ILE A 43 35.84 13.56 6.12
CA ILE A 43 35.01 14.77 6.10
C ILE A 43 33.59 14.43 6.52
N LYS A 44 33.05 15.17 7.49
CA LYS A 44 31.70 14.96 8.02
C LYS A 44 30.69 15.99 7.52
N LYS A 45 31.15 17.17 7.08
CA LYS A 45 30.30 18.30 6.69
C LYS A 45 30.87 19.04 5.47
N PHE A 46 30.02 19.27 4.48
CA PHE A 46 30.33 20.14 3.34
C PHE A 46 29.43 21.36 3.41
N GLU A 47 30.00 22.56 3.26
CA GLU A 47 29.20 23.73 2.93
C GLU A 47 28.68 23.64 1.49
N SER A 48 27.63 24.40 1.20
CA SER A 48 27.02 24.43 -0.13
C SER A 48 27.95 25.08 -1.16
N LEU A 49 27.94 24.60 -2.40
CA LEU A 49 28.63 25.20 -3.56
C LEU A 49 30.17 25.24 -3.46
N ILE A 50 30.77 24.33 -2.68
CA ILE A 50 32.23 24.29 -2.48
C ILE A 50 33.03 24.10 -3.77
N LEU A 51 32.45 23.53 -4.83
CA LEU A 51 33.15 23.19 -6.07
C LEU A 51 32.84 24.13 -7.25
N ASP A 52 31.90 25.05 -7.09
CA ASP A 52 31.32 25.81 -8.21
C ASP A 52 32.32 26.73 -8.92
N GLU A 53 33.41 27.14 -8.25
CA GLU A 53 34.46 27.97 -8.86
C GLU A 53 35.58 27.13 -9.53
N CYS A 54 35.47 25.79 -9.52
CA CYS A 54 36.45 24.88 -10.13
C CYS A 54 36.08 24.52 -11.58
N ASN A 55 35.99 25.52 -12.46
CA ASN A 55 35.48 25.40 -13.84
C ASN A 55 36.32 24.50 -14.77
N LYS A 56 37.51 24.05 -14.34
CA LYS A 56 38.36 23.12 -15.10
C LYS A 56 38.39 21.72 -14.51
N LEU A 57 37.62 21.45 -13.46
CA LEU A 57 37.60 20.16 -12.79
C LEU A 57 37.03 19.09 -13.73
N THR A 58 37.74 17.98 -13.84
CA THR A 58 37.35 16.83 -14.69
C THR A 58 37.32 15.53 -13.90
N LYS A 59 38.00 15.46 -12.74
CA LYS A 59 38.13 14.23 -11.96
C LYS A 59 38.02 14.46 -10.46
N ILE A 60 37.16 13.67 -9.81
CA ILE A 60 36.97 13.60 -8.35
C ILE A 60 37.27 12.19 -7.88
N SER A 61 38.19 12.06 -6.93
CA SER A 61 38.59 10.78 -6.32
C SER A 61 38.52 10.87 -4.79
N PHE A 62 38.54 9.72 -4.10
CA PHE A 62 38.45 9.64 -2.64
C PHE A 62 39.58 8.77 -2.08
N CYS A 63 40.09 9.10 -0.88
CA CYS A 63 41.16 8.34 -0.25
C CYS A 63 40.95 8.08 1.24
N CYS A 64 41.39 6.91 1.71
CA CYS A 64 41.51 6.59 3.13
C CYS A 64 42.80 7.18 3.70
N CYS A 65 42.71 7.86 4.84
CA CYS A 65 43.86 8.42 5.54
C CYS A 65 44.61 7.40 6.43
N LEU A 66 44.23 6.13 6.42
CA LEU A 66 44.77 5.10 7.30
C LEU A 66 45.75 4.18 6.54
N ASN A 67 46.99 4.13 6.99
CA ASN A 67 48.07 3.29 6.46
C ASN A 67 47.86 1.80 6.80
N LYS A 68 46.80 1.16 6.29
CA LYS A 68 46.69 -0.30 6.28
C LYS A 68 46.07 -0.78 4.97
N SER A 69 46.78 -1.69 4.30
CA SER A 69 46.35 -2.39 3.10
C SER A 69 45.27 -3.42 3.45
N ASP A 70 43.99 -3.09 3.26
CA ASP A 70 42.87 -4.02 3.46
C ASP A 70 41.62 -3.64 2.65
N ASN A 71 40.86 -4.66 2.23
CA ASN A 71 39.60 -4.56 1.47
C ASN A 71 38.49 -3.76 2.17
N SER A 72 38.57 -3.56 3.50
CA SER A 72 37.64 -2.73 4.28
C SER A 72 37.65 -1.25 3.87
N ASN A 73 38.76 -0.75 3.34
CA ASN A 73 38.89 0.62 2.86
C ASN A 73 38.06 0.88 1.59
N MET A 74 37.92 -0.11 0.71
CA MET A 74 37.20 0.06 -0.55
C MET A 74 35.68 0.19 -0.31
N HIS A 75 35.15 -0.58 0.64
CA HIS A 75 33.75 -0.48 1.06
C HIS A 75 33.44 0.90 1.68
N ASN A 76 34.32 1.40 2.54
CA ASN A 76 34.18 2.72 3.17
C ASN A 76 34.26 3.87 2.15
N ILE A 77 35.13 3.76 1.14
CA ILE A 77 35.22 4.73 0.05
C ILE A 77 33.93 4.74 -0.77
N GLU A 78 33.39 3.58 -1.14
CA GLU A 78 32.15 3.51 -1.92
C GLU A 78 30.93 4.02 -1.14
N GLN A 79 30.82 3.72 0.16
CA GLN A 79 29.80 4.32 1.01
C GLN A 79 29.94 5.85 1.09
N PHE A 80 31.16 6.35 1.31
CA PHE A 80 31.44 7.77 1.38
C PHE A 80 31.14 8.48 0.06
N LYS A 81 31.52 7.88 -1.07
CA LYS A 81 31.24 8.37 -2.43
C LYS A 81 29.74 8.52 -2.67
N LYS A 82 28.95 7.50 -2.32
CA LYS A 82 27.47 7.55 -2.39
C LYS A 82 26.92 8.70 -1.53
N LEU A 83 27.41 8.85 -0.30
CA LEU A 83 26.99 9.93 0.59
C LEU A 83 27.40 11.32 0.05
N PHE A 84 28.62 11.46 -0.44
CA PHE A 84 29.15 12.71 -1.00
C PHE A 84 28.27 13.25 -2.12
N PHE A 85 28.03 12.45 -3.17
CA PHE A 85 27.21 12.88 -4.30
C PHE A 85 25.73 13.09 -3.96
N LYS A 86 25.26 12.48 -2.86
CA LYS A 86 23.91 12.71 -2.33
C LYS A 86 23.80 14.02 -1.54
N THR A 87 24.86 14.43 -0.85
CA THR A 87 24.83 15.55 0.12
C THR A 87 25.35 16.86 -0.43
N VAL A 88 26.41 16.85 -1.24
CA VAL A 88 27.09 18.08 -1.70
C VAL A 88 26.25 18.83 -2.71
N ALA A 89 25.91 20.08 -2.38
CA ALA A 89 25.21 21.01 -3.26
C ALA A 89 26.17 21.66 -4.26
N VAL A 90 25.82 21.69 -5.55
CA VAL A 90 26.59 22.33 -6.65
C VAL A 90 25.68 23.16 -7.57
N SER A 91 26.20 24.16 -8.30
CA SER A 91 25.43 24.86 -9.33
C SER A 91 25.08 23.97 -10.52
N TYR A 92 24.07 24.37 -11.29
CA TYR A 92 23.70 23.66 -12.51
C TYR A 92 24.79 23.71 -13.59
N GLU A 93 25.48 24.84 -13.77
CA GLU A 93 26.60 24.92 -14.72
C GLU A 93 27.69 23.91 -14.37
N PHE A 94 28.07 23.83 -13.09
CA PHE A 94 29.07 22.89 -12.62
C PHE A 94 28.60 21.43 -12.74
N TYR A 95 27.33 21.16 -12.44
CA TYR A 95 26.75 19.84 -12.66
C TYR A 95 26.82 19.41 -14.13
N LEU A 96 26.46 20.28 -15.09
CA LEU A 96 26.53 19.96 -16.52
C LEU A 96 27.96 19.63 -16.96
N GLN A 97 28.93 20.41 -16.50
CA GLN A 97 30.36 20.16 -16.74
C GLN A 97 30.75 18.78 -16.22
N MET A 98 30.47 18.46 -14.95
CA MET A 98 30.89 17.20 -14.34
C MET A 98 30.13 15.99 -14.90
N LYS A 99 28.88 16.18 -15.36
CA LYS A 99 28.08 15.15 -16.04
C LYS A 99 28.75 14.68 -17.33
N ALA A 100 29.40 15.58 -18.08
CA ALA A 100 30.17 15.21 -19.28
C ALA A 100 31.32 14.23 -18.97
N PHE A 101 31.77 14.18 -17.71
CA PHE A 101 32.81 13.26 -17.23
C PHE A 101 32.25 12.06 -16.45
N GLY A 102 30.94 11.80 -16.52
CA GLY A 102 30.30 10.63 -15.91
C GLY A 102 29.95 10.76 -14.42
N TYR A 103 30.05 11.96 -13.83
CA TYR A 103 29.66 12.22 -12.44
C TYR A 103 28.21 12.66 -12.34
N THR A 104 27.50 12.21 -11.30
CA THR A 104 26.11 12.61 -11.04
C THR A 104 25.98 13.16 -9.62
N PHE A 105 25.66 14.45 -9.50
CA PHE A 105 25.29 15.08 -8.24
C PHE A 105 23.77 15.02 -8.05
N HIS A 106 23.30 14.76 -6.83
CA HIS A 106 21.87 14.69 -6.51
C HIS A 106 21.32 15.98 -5.90
N ASN A 107 22.19 16.82 -5.34
CA ASN A 107 21.85 18.11 -4.75
C ASN A 107 22.40 19.21 -5.68
N VAL A 108 21.57 19.71 -6.60
CA VAL A 108 21.96 20.73 -7.59
C VAL A 108 21.12 21.98 -7.37
N ASN A 109 21.79 23.13 -7.29
CA ASN A 109 21.19 24.44 -7.12
C ASN A 109 20.92 25.11 -8.47
N TYR A 110 19.69 25.59 -8.64
CA TYR A 110 19.21 26.28 -9.83
C TYR A 110 18.95 27.75 -9.52
N THR A 111 19.40 28.65 -10.39
CA THR A 111 19.01 30.07 -10.36
C THR A 111 17.84 30.32 -11.31
N ILE A 112 17.09 31.41 -11.13
CA ILE A 112 15.99 31.82 -12.05
C ILE A 112 16.52 31.92 -13.48
N GLN A 113 17.68 32.55 -13.66
CA GLN A 113 18.33 32.70 -14.96
C GLN A 113 18.70 31.35 -15.58
N VAL A 114 19.14 30.37 -14.79
CA VAL A 114 19.39 29.01 -15.28
C VAL A 114 18.10 28.35 -15.77
N ILE A 115 17.02 28.46 -15.00
CA ILE A 115 15.73 27.86 -15.35
C ILE A 115 15.19 28.44 -16.66
N THR A 116 15.33 29.75 -16.88
CA THR A 116 14.85 30.42 -18.11
C THR A 116 15.80 30.24 -19.30
N THR A 117 17.11 30.14 -19.08
CA THR A 117 18.12 30.07 -20.16
C THR A 117 18.25 28.66 -20.75
N TYR A 118 18.18 27.60 -19.93
CA TYR A 118 18.42 26.24 -20.40
C TYR A 118 17.10 25.52 -20.71
N LYS A 119 16.86 25.18 -21.98
CA LYS A 119 15.57 24.64 -22.49
C LYS A 119 15.16 23.22 -22.03
N ASN A 120 15.85 22.61 -21.06
CA ASN A 120 15.50 21.31 -20.45
C ASN A 120 16.24 21.17 -19.11
N VAL A 121 15.58 21.54 -18.01
CA VAL A 121 16.17 21.50 -16.65
C VAL A 121 15.66 20.29 -15.86
N PHE A 122 16.48 19.75 -14.95
CA PHE A 122 16.12 18.63 -14.07
C PHE A 122 16.00 19.08 -12.61
N LEU A 123 14.83 19.53 -12.17
CA LEU A 123 14.66 19.97 -10.77
C LEU A 123 14.58 18.74 -9.84
N LYS A 124 15.65 18.47 -9.10
CA LYS A 124 15.77 17.33 -8.16
C LYS A 124 15.80 17.72 -6.68
N ASN A 125 15.77 19.01 -6.36
CA ASN A 125 15.89 19.48 -4.98
C ASN A 125 14.89 20.60 -4.64
N THR A 126 14.34 20.47 -3.43
CA THR A 126 13.33 21.30 -2.79
C THR A 126 13.82 22.73 -2.55
N GLY A 127 15.12 22.91 -2.27
CA GLY A 127 15.70 24.22 -1.96
C GLY A 127 15.69 25.21 -3.12
N SER A 128 15.98 24.74 -4.34
CA SER A 128 16.04 25.61 -5.52
C SER A 128 14.67 25.97 -6.08
N LEU A 129 13.69 25.08 -5.91
CA LEU A 129 12.32 25.41 -6.25
C LEU A 129 11.69 26.31 -5.19
N LYS A 130 12.00 26.11 -3.91
CA LYS A 130 11.55 27.00 -2.84
C LYS A 130 12.06 28.43 -3.05
N SER A 131 13.31 28.62 -3.47
CA SER A 131 13.79 29.96 -3.86
C SER A 131 13.07 30.51 -5.09
N PHE A 132 12.81 29.68 -6.11
CA PHE A 132 12.04 30.07 -7.30
C PHE A 132 10.61 30.50 -6.93
N ILE A 133 9.96 29.76 -6.02
CA ILE A 133 8.62 30.06 -5.53
C ILE A 133 8.65 31.35 -4.69
N LEU A 134 9.55 31.46 -3.70
CA LEU A 134 9.55 32.59 -2.77
C LEU A 134 9.89 33.96 -3.41
N THR A 135 10.56 34.02 -4.56
CA THR A 135 10.92 35.29 -5.21
C THR A 135 9.83 35.87 -6.09
N ASP A 136 8.93 35.06 -6.65
CA ASP A 136 7.84 35.50 -7.54
C ASP A 136 6.41 35.18 -7.01
N PHE A 137 6.26 34.41 -5.93
CA PHE A 137 4.96 34.02 -5.36
C PHE A 137 4.56 34.79 -4.10
N ASN A 138 4.67 36.12 -4.15
CA ASN A 138 3.89 36.95 -3.25
C ASN A 138 2.54 37.21 -3.95
N ASP A 139 1.44 36.76 -3.33
CA ASP A 139 0.03 37.11 -3.61
C ASP A 139 -0.76 36.38 -4.71
N ASN A 140 -0.25 35.34 -5.39
CA ASN A 140 -1.00 34.65 -6.45
C ASN A 140 -1.41 33.21 -6.12
N ASP A 141 -2.71 32.91 -6.29
CA ASP A 141 -3.34 31.58 -6.13
C ASP A 141 -2.88 30.53 -7.20
N LYS A 142 -1.99 30.88 -8.14
CA LYS A 142 -1.63 30.06 -9.31
C LYS A 142 -0.12 29.85 -9.45
N PHE A 143 0.31 28.59 -9.50
CA PHE A 143 1.68 28.15 -9.77
C PHE A 143 1.87 27.75 -11.24
N VAL A 144 2.84 28.35 -11.92
CA VAL A 144 3.19 28.05 -13.32
C VAL A 144 4.68 27.73 -13.43
N VAL A 145 5.02 26.59 -14.04
CA VAL A 145 6.42 26.26 -14.34
C VAL A 145 6.91 27.15 -15.50
N PRO A 146 8.04 27.89 -15.37
CA PRO A 146 8.42 28.96 -16.29
C PRO A 146 9.16 28.49 -17.57
N SER A 147 9.62 27.24 -17.62
CA SER A 147 10.38 26.70 -18.75
C SER A 147 10.16 25.20 -18.92
N LYS A 148 10.59 24.67 -20.08
CA LYS A 148 10.48 23.25 -20.40
C LYS A 148 11.38 22.43 -19.49
N ILE A 149 10.76 21.55 -18.70
CA ILE A 149 11.43 20.73 -17.68
C ILE A 149 11.13 19.27 -17.99
N GLU A 150 12.11 18.39 -17.90
CA GLU A 150 11.87 16.96 -18.16
C GLU A 150 11.20 16.28 -16.96
N VAL A 151 11.72 16.54 -15.75
CA VAL A 151 11.27 15.91 -14.51
C VAL A 151 11.10 16.95 -13.42
N LEU A 152 9.95 16.91 -12.74
CA LEU A 152 9.63 17.72 -11.57
C LEU A 152 9.65 16.83 -10.31
N ASP A 153 10.61 16.99 -9.40
CA ASP A 153 10.75 16.15 -8.19
C ASP A 153 10.65 16.94 -6.87
N ARG A 154 9.86 16.41 -5.91
CA ARG A 154 9.74 16.87 -4.51
C ARG A 154 9.78 18.38 -4.37
N CYS A 155 8.81 19.03 -4.97
CA CYS A 155 8.57 20.44 -4.80
C CYS A 155 7.82 20.61 -3.47
N PHE A 156 8.47 20.61 -2.30
CA PHE A 156 7.77 20.92 -1.04
C PHE A 156 7.41 22.41 -1.01
N CYS A 157 6.50 22.81 -1.89
CA CYS A 157 5.89 24.13 -1.91
C CYS A 157 5.12 24.28 -0.59
N ASN A 158 5.15 25.45 0.03
CA ASN A 158 4.13 25.76 1.01
C ASN A 158 2.81 25.89 0.23
N THR A 159 2.04 24.80 0.15
CA THR A 159 0.86 24.70 -0.72
C THR A 159 -0.41 25.25 -0.09
N ASP A 160 -0.29 25.87 1.10
CA ASP A 160 -1.41 26.36 1.91
C ASP A 160 -2.24 27.47 1.25
N TYR A 161 -1.83 27.98 0.08
CA TYR A 161 -2.53 29.02 -0.66
C TYR A 161 -2.72 28.71 -2.15
N ILE A 162 -2.11 27.65 -2.67
CA ILE A 162 -2.12 27.38 -4.12
C ILE A 162 -3.47 26.75 -4.51
N LYS A 163 -4.19 27.40 -5.42
CA LYS A 163 -5.45 26.92 -6.01
C LYS A 163 -5.27 26.35 -7.40
N ASP A 164 -4.29 26.80 -8.16
CA ASP A 164 -4.05 26.34 -9.53
C ASP A 164 -2.59 25.97 -9.76
N VAL A 165 -2.33 24.83 -10.41
CA VAL A 165 -0.98 24.38 -10.78
C VAL A 165 -0.90 24.12 -12.28
N ASP A 166 0.01 24.78 -12.97
CA ASP A 166 0.31 24.60 -14.38
C ASP A 166 1.70 23.98 -14.55
N VAL A 167 1.70 22.68 -14.84
CA VAL A 167 2.87 21.87 -15.17
C VAL A 167 2.86 21.46 -16.65
N SER A 168 2.24 22.26 -17.52
CA SER A 168 2.18 22.05 -18.98
C SER A 168 3.55 21.96 -19.65
N LEU A 169 4.59 22.53 -19.02
CA LEU A 169 5.96 22.49 -19.50
C LEU A 169 6.77 21.29 -18.96
N VAL A 170 6.19 20.43 -18.12
CA VAL A 170 6.85 19.21 -17.60
C VAL A 170 6.62 18.03 -18.55
N THR A 171 7.69 17.58 -19.21
CA THR A 171 7.57 16.77 -20.44
C THR A 171 7.76 15.27 -20.28
N LYS A 172 8.30 14.77 -19.16
CA LYS A 172 8.44 13.32 -18.96
C LYS A 172 7.74 12.84 -17.70
N LYS A 173 8.03 13.46 -16.55
CA LYS A 173 7.63 12.85 -15.27
C LYS A 173 7.48 13.83 -14.12
N ILE A 174 6.46 13.63 -13.28
CA ILE A 174 6.31 14.28 -11.97
C ILE A 174 6.57 13.22 -10.88
N THR A 175 7.49 13.52 -9.95
CA THR A 175 7.92 12.62 -8.87
C THR A 175 7.86 13.25 -7.50
N GLY A 176 7.74 12.39 -6.49
CA GLY A 176 7.68 12.83 -5.10
C GLY A 176 6.38 13.55 -4.79
N GLU A 177 6.13 13.72 -3.51
CA GLU A 177 4.94 14.35 -2.92
C GLU A 177 4.83 15.87 -3.25
N CYS A 178 5.12 16.29 -4.49
CA CYS A 178 5.25 17.68 -4.93
C CYS A 178 4.05 18.57 -4.60
N PHE A 179 2.84 18.02 -4.64
CA PHE A 179 1.62 18.75 -4.33
C PHE A 179 0.81 18.00 -3.27
N SER A 180 1.45 17.09 -2.53
CA SER A 180 0.83 16.38 -1.43
C SER A 180 0.47 17.38 -0.33
N GLY A 181 -0.77 17.34 0.15
CA GLY A 181 -1.27 18.28 1.14
C GLY A 181 -1.57 19.67 0.57
N ALA A 182 -1.64 19.85 -0.75
CA ALA A 182 -2.14 21.08 -1.35
C ALA A 182 -3.67 21.19 -1.15
N GLN A 183 -4.10 21.49 0.07
CA GLN A 183 -5.50 21.37 0.48
C GLN A 183 -6.43 22.29 -0.33
N PHE A 184 -5.94 23.44 -0.77
CA PHE A 184 -6.69 24.43 -1.54
C PHE A 184 -6.57 24.27 -3.06
N LEU A 185 -5.78 23.31 -3.56
CA LEU A 185 -5.59 23.06 -4.98
C LEU A 185 -6.91 22.65 -5.62
N GLN A 186 -7.39 23.43 -6.59
CA GLN A 186 -8.65 23.25 -7.31
C GLN A 186 -8.45 22.71 -8.71
N SER A 187 -7.34 23.08 -9.38
CA SER A 187 -7.06 22.67 -10.76
C SER A 187 -5.58 22.38 -11.02
N VAL A 188 -5.34 21.48 -11.98
CA VAL A 188 -3.99 21.14 -12.46
C VAL A 188 -3.99 21.03 -13.98
N THR A 189 -3.08 21.74 -14.64
CA THR A 189 -2.82 21.65 -16.08
C THR A 189 -1.57 20.82 -16.34
N PHE A 190 -1.71 19.75 -17.14
CA PHE A 190 -0.61 18.84 -17.47
C PHE A 190 -0.09 19.05 -18.90
N SER A 191 1.18 18.69 -19.12
CA SER A 191 1.77 18.65 -20.46
C SER A 191 1.14 17.54 -21.30
N ASN A 192 0.88 17.80 -22.58
CA ASN A 192 0.46 16.77 -23.53
C ASN A 192 1.54 15.72 -23.81
N THR A 193 2.79 15.92 -23.35
CA THR A 193 3.90 14.97 -23.47
C THR A 193 4.20 14.19 -22.18
N LEU A 194 3.54 14.51 -21.07
CA LEU A 194 3.81 13.92 -19.76
C LEU A 194 3.53 12.40 -19.74
N GLU A 195 4.57 11.60 -19.53
CA GLU A 195 4.45 10.14 -19.56
C GLU A 195 4.09 9.51 -18.21
N LYS A 196 4.46 10.14 -17.08
CA LYS A 196 4.28 9.53 -15.76
C LYS A 196 4.08 10.51 -14.61
N ILE A 197 3.11 10.22 -13.75
CA ILE A 197 2.92 10.86 -12.44
C ILE A 197 3.21 9.80 -11.37
N CYS A 198 3.99 10.10 -10.33
CA CYS A 198 4.44 9.11 -9.35
C CYS A 198 3.60 9.07 -8.08
N TYR A 199 4.13 8.39 -7.06
CA TYR A 199 3.45 8.16 -5.81
C TYR A 199 3.13 9.48 -5.11
N GLU A 200 1.92 9.57 -4.57
CA GLU A 200 1.46 10.62 -3.66
C GLU A 200 1.62 12.08 -4.16
N VAL A 201 1.73 12.30 -5.49
CA VAL A 201 1.96 13.64 -6.05
C VAL A 201 0.85 14.63 -5.66
N PHE A 202 -0.41 14.21 -5.67
CA PHE A 202 -1.59 15.02 -5.32
C PHE A 202 -2.38 14.40 -4.16
N ASN A 203 -1.70 13.69 -3.26
CA ASN A 203 -2.35 13.11 -2.08
C ASN A 203 -2.89 14.24 -1.19
N ASN A 204 -4.06 14.08 -0.57
CA ASN A 204 -4.69 15.10 0.29
C ASN A 204 -4.95 16.46 -0.38
N CYS A 205 -5.13 16.51 -1.71
CA CYS A 205 -5.62 17.72 -2.40
C CYS A 205 -7.15 17.84 -2.24
N TYR A 206 -7.60 18.24 -1.04
CA TYR A 206 -9.01 18.20 -0.64
C TYR A 206 -9.94 19.01 -1.54
N SER A 207 -9.47 20.09 -2.15
CA SER A 207 -10.27 20.98 -3.03
C SER A 207 -10.23 20.61 -4.51
N LEU A 208 -9.44 19.61 -4.92
CA LEU A 208 -9.23 19.30 -6.34
C LEU A 208 -10.51 18.70 -6.91
N LYS A 209 -11.18 19.42 -7.82
CA LYS A 209 -12.52 19.02 -8.33
C LYS A 209 -12.46 18.12 -9.55
N SER A 210 -11.52 18.38 -10.45
CA SER A 210 -11.40 17.62 -11.69
C SER A 210 -9.97 17.54 -12.18
N VAL A 211 -9.64 16.46 -12.88
CA VAL A 211 -8.32 16.22 -13.43
C VAL A 211 -8.44 15.72 -14.87
N THR A 212 -7.81 16.43 -15.80
CA THR A 212 -7.67 15.98 -17.19
C THR A 212 -6.25 15.50 -17.43
N LEU A 213 -6.09 14.18 -17.54
CA LEU A 213 -4.81 13.51 -17.73
C LEU A 213 -4.47 13.45 -19.24
N PRO A 214 -3.23 13.71 -19.65
CA PRO A 214 -2.83 13.79 -21.04
C PRO A 214 -2.78 12.40 -21.71
N LYS A 215 -3.01 12.35 -23.03
CA LYS A 215 -3.00 11.10 -23.82
C LYS A 215 -1.66 10.36 -23.81
N SER A 216 -0.54 11.06 -23.63
CA SER A 216 0.80 10.46 -23.53
C SER A 216 1.07 9.77 -22.19
N LEU A 217 0.18 9.93 -21.20
CA LEU A 217 0.37 9.36 -19.88
C LEU A 217 0.30 7.82 -19.93
N LYS A 218 1.28 7.19 -19.29
CA LYS A 218 1.39 5.72 -19.20
C LYS A 218 1.11 5.20 -17.80
N LYS A 219 1.43 6.00 -16.77
CA LYS A 219 1.37 5.54 -15.36
C LYS A 219 1.05 6.67 -14.38
N VAL A 220 0.15 6.39 -13.45
CA VAL A 220 -0.15 7.21 -12.27
C VAL A 220 0.20 6.41 -11.01
N GLY A 221 1.02 6.97 -10.14
CA GLY A 221 1.62 6.26 -9.00
C GLY A 221 0.66 5.94 -7.87
N GLU A 222 1.17 5.19 -6.89
CA GLU A 222 0.42 4.77 -5.70
C GLU A 222 -0.08 6.00 -4.93
N ARG A 223 -1.35 5.97 -4.50
CA ARG A 223 -2.00 7.06 -3.75
C ARG A 223 -1.88 8.46 -4.37
N CYS A 224 -1.66 8.54 -5.69
CA CYS A 224 -1.40 9.81 -6.36
C CYS A 224 -2.51 10.85 -6.13
N PHE A 225 -3.77 10.44 -6.11
CA PHE A 225 -4.94 11.28 -5.85
C PHE A 225 -5.70 10.78 -4.61
N ALA A 226 -5.04 10.08 -3.69
CA ALA A 226 -5.70 9.61 -2.48
C ALA A 226 -6.17 10.80 -1.64
N PHE A 227 -7.31 10.63 -0.98
CA PHE A 227 -7.95 11.64 -0.12
C PHE A 227 -8.28 12.97 -0.84
N CYS A 228 -8.36 12.99 -2.17
CA CYS A 228 -8.94 14.13 -2.90
C CYS A 228 -10.47 14.11 -2.75
N TYR A 229 -10.99 14.53 -1.59
CA TYR A 229 -12.40 14.37 -1.23
C TYR A 229 -13.36 15.03 -2.22
N SER A 230 -12.98 16.19 -2.77
CA SER A 230 -13.80 16.94 -3.74
C SER A 230 -13.64 16.48 -5.20
N LEU A 231 -12.79 15.48 -5.48
CA LEU A 231 -12.53 15.05 -6.85
C LEU A 231 -13.76 14.36 -7.44
N GLU A 232 -14.42 15.02 -8.39
CA GLU A 232 -15.64 14.54 -9.03
C GLU A 232 -15.38 13.80 -10.34
N SER A 233 -14.34 14.21 -11.08
CA SER A 233 -14.07 13.70 -12.42
C SER A 233 -12.58 13.55 -12.71
N VAL A 234 -12.22 12.38 -13.23
CA VAL A 234 -10.92 12.13 -13.85
C VAL A 234 -11.16 11.72 -15.29
N CYS A 235 -10.61 12.50 -16.22
CA CYS A 235 -10.69 12.23 -17.65
C CYS A 235 -9.31 11.84 -18.18
N CYS A 236 -9.24 10.81 -19.01
CA CYS A 236 -8.06 10.46 -19.78
C CYS A 236 -8.47 9.76 -21.07
N GLU A 237 -7.95 10.23 -22.21
CA GLU A 237 -8.19 9.59 -23.51
C GLU A 237 -7.37 8.30 -23.70
N SER A 238 -6.25 8.18 -22.98
CA SER A 238 -5.42 6.98 -23.02
C SER A 238 -6.10 5.84 -22.27
N GLN A 239 -6.25 4.69 -22.93
CA GLN A 239 -6.82 3.49 -22.33
C GLN A 239 -5.78 2.62 -21.62
N GLU A 240 -4.49 2.89 -21.86
CA GLU A 240 -3.37 2.06 -21.39
C GLU A 240 -2.79 2.56 -20.05
N VAL A 241 -3.38 3.61 -19.45
CA VAL A 241 -2.87 4.19 -18.21
C VAL A 241 -2.97 3.19 -17.07
N VAL A 242 -1.83 2.91 -16.42
CA VAL A 242 -1.80 2.12 -15.20
C VAL A 242 -1.94 3.03 -13.98
N TYR A 243 -3.12 3.00 -13.36
CA TYR A 243 -3.38 3.61 -12.05
C TYR A 243 -2.94 2.65 -10.94
N ASN A 244 -1.96 3.04 -10.12
CA ASN A 244 -1.39 2.16 -9.11
C ASN A 244 -2.28 2.04 -7.87
N SER A 245 -1.84 1.22 -6.91
CA SER A 245 -2.56 0.93 -5.68
C SER A 245 -3.09 2.20 -5.02
N GLN A 246 -4.34 2.17 -4.59
CA GLN A 246 -4.97 3.25 -3.83
C GLN A 246 -4.95 4.62 -4.53
N CYS A 247 -4.77 4.69 -5.86
CA CYS A 247 -4.63 5.95 -6.59
C CYS A 247 -5.77 6.94 -6.32
N PHE A 248 -7.01 6.47 -6.21
CA PHE A 248 -8.20 7.29 -5.93
C PHE A 248 -8.86 6.93 -4.59
N MET A 249 -8.10 6.35 -3.66
CA MET A 249 -8.63 5.96 -2.34
C MET A 249 -9.21 7.19 -1.63
N ASN A 250 -10.40 7.07 -1.06
CA ASN A 250 -11.15 8.13 -0.40
C ASN A 250 -11.44 9.37 -1.29
N CYS A 251 -11.51 9.23 -2.61
CA CYS A 251 -12.13 10.25 -3.46
C CYS A 251 -13.66 10.16 -3.35
N PHE A 252 -14.22 10.69 -2.26
CA PHE A 252 -15.64 10.53 -1.89
C PHE A 252 -16.61 11.02 -2.97
N ASN A 253 -16.24 12.07 -3.70
CA ASN A 253 -17.09 12.69 -4.73
C ASN A 253 -16.89 12.14 -6.14
N LEU A 254 -16.00 11.14 -6.33
CA LEU A 254 -15.62 10.65 -7.65
C LEU A 254 -16.80 9.94 -8.33
N LYS A 255 -17.23 10.48 -9.46
CA LYS A 255 -18.34 9.98 -10.30
C LYS A 255 -17.84 9.53 -11.65
N THR A 256 -16.97 10.34 -12.27
CA THR A 256 -16.49 10.11 -13.63
C THR A 256 -15.06 9.61 -13.60
N ILE A 257 -14.81 8.47 -14.23
CA ILE A 257 -13.49 7.83 -14.31
C ILE A 257 -13.15 7.43 -15.75
N PRO A 258 -11.85 7.38 -16.11
CA PRO A 258 -11.43 6.85 -17.39
C PRO A 258 -11.69 5.34 -17.46
N LYS A 259 -11.61 4.77 -18.67
CA LYS A 259 -11.64 3.32 -18.84
C LYS A 259 -10.38 2.73 -18.17
N ILE A 260 -10.53 1.66 -17.40
CA ILE A 260 -9.43 1.05 -16.64
C ILE A 260 -9.13 -0.35 -17.19
N GLN A 261 -7.98 -0.51 -17.83
CA GLN A 261 -7.48 -1.83 -18.28
C GLN A 261 -6.76 -2.59 -17.16
N PHE A 262 -6.09 -1.88 -16.25
CA PHE A 262 -5.28 -2.49 -15.20
C PHE A 262 -5.72 -2.01 -13.81
N LEU A 263 -6.51 -2.84 -13.11
CA LEU A 263 -6.84 -2.57 -11.72
C LEU A 263 -5.66 -2.90 -10.81
N LYS A 264 -5.52 -2.12 -9.74
CA LYS A 264 -4.54 -2.33 -8.68
C LYS A 264 -5.23 -2.26 -7.33
N ARG A 265 -4.58 -2.81 -6.30
CA ARG A 265 -5.12 -2.93 -4.94
C ARG A 265 -5.75 -1.62 -4.46
N GLY A 266 -7.03 -1.67 -4.09
CA GLY A 266 -7.74 -0.56 -3.46
C GLY A 266 -7.84 0.71 -4.31
N VAL A 267 -7.70 0.64 -5.64
CA VAL A 267 -7.64 1.83 -6.50
C VAL A 267 -8.87 2.76 -6.34
N PHE A 268 -10.06 2.22 -6.04
CA PHE A 268 -11.29 2.96 -5.77
C PHE A 268 -11.84 2.75 -4.35
N TRP A 269 -10.99 2.39 -3.38
CA TRP A 269 -11.44 2.18 -2.00
C TRP A 269 -12.11 3.46 -1.48
N CYS A 270 -13.38 3.35 -1.07
CA CYS A 270 -14.19 4.40 -0.49
C CYS A 270 -14.51 5.53 -1.47
N CYS A 271 -14.63 5.23 -2.77
CA CYS A 271 -15.19 6.15 -3.75
C CYS A 271 -16.73 6.16 -3.66
N ASN A 272 -17.25 6.83 -2.63
CA ASN A 272 -18.67 6.74 -2.23
C ASN A 272 -19.66 7.28 -3.27
N SER A 273 -19.25 8.14 -4.20
CA SER A 273 -20.14 8.69 -5.23
C SER A 273 -20.24 7.85 -6.50
N LEU A 274 -19.52 6.73 -6.59
CA LEU A 274 -19.71 5.76 -7.67
C LEU A 274 -21.05 5.04 -7.47
N VAL A 275 -22.03 5.34 -8.32
CA VAL A 275 -23.35 4.68 -8.33
C VAL A 275 -23.39 3.51 -9.32
N LYS A 276 -22.76 3.68 -10.48
CA LYS A 276 -22.66 2.68 -11.54
C LYS A 276 -21.22 2.53 -11.97
N PHE A 277 -20.77 1.29 -12.21
CA PHE A 277 -19.45 1.02 -12.77
C PHE A 277 -19.53 0.06 -13.96
N GLU A 278 -19.13 0.55 -15.12
CA GLU A 278 -19.09 -0.20 -16.40
C GLU A 278 -17.81 0.11 -17.20
N ARG A 279 -16.79 0.64 -16.54
CA ARG A 279 -15.59 1.23 -17.17
C ARG A 279 -14.40 0.26 -17.22
N PHE A 280 -14.63 -1.04 -17.11
CA PHE A 280 -13.56 -2.03 -17.27
C PHE A 280 -13.06 -2.09 -18.72
N GLY A 281 -11.76 -2.33 -18.89
CA GLY A 281 -11.23 -2.96 -20.08
C GLY A 281 -11.22 -4.48 -19.93
N ASP A 282 -10.24 -5.13 -20.55
CA ASP A 282 -10.02 -6.58 -20.44
C ASP A 282 -9.34 -6.90 -19.11
N VAL A 283 -10.13 -6.90 -18.04
CA VAL A 283 -9.67 -7.13 -16.67
C VAL A 283 -9.89 -8.60 -16.31
N GLU A 284 -8.80 -9.30 -15.96
CA GLU A 284 -8.86 -10.70 -15.52
C GLU A 284 -9.00 -10.86 -13.99
N CYS A 285 -8.64 -9.83 -13.22
CA CYS A 285 -8.69 -9.85 -11.76
C CYS A 285 -9.20 -8.52 -11.21
N ILE A 286 -10.13 -8.57 -10.25
CA ILE A 286 -10.49 -7.43 -9.40
C ILE A 286 -9.70 -7.55 -8.09
N PRO A 287 -8.65 -6.73 -7.87
CA PRO A 287 -7.75 -6.93 -6.75
C PRO A 287 -8.32 -6.58 -5.37
N HIS A 288 -7.56 -6.92 -4.34
CA HIS A 288 -7.88 -6.70 -2.94
C HIS A 288 -8.39 -5.27 -2.66
N CYS A 289 -9.52 -5.17 -1.97
CA CYS A 289 -10.20 -3.92 -1.58
C CYS A 289 -10.53 -2.92 -2.72
N THR A 290 -10.53 -3.32 -4.00
CA THR A 290 -10.68 -2.39 -5.14
C THR A 290 -11.84 -1.40 -4.98
N PHE A 291 -13.02 -1.87 -4.60
CA PHE A 291 -14.24 -1.10 -4.37
C PHE A 291 -14.72 -1.17 -2.91
N MET A 292 -13.83 -1.53 -1.98
CA MET A 292 -14.20 -1.63 -0.57
C MET A 292 -14.81 -0.30 -0.10
N LYS A 293 -15.93 -0.35 0.62
CA LYS A 293 -16.67 0.81 1.12
C LYS A 293 -17.15 1.78 0.03
N CYS A 294 -17.29 1.38 -1.23
CA CYS A 294 -18.06 2.15 -2.22
C CYS A 294 -19.55 2.03 -1.88
N TYR A 295 -20.01 2.74 -0.85
CA TYR A 295 -21.30 2.49 -0.21
C TYR A 295 -22.47 2.61 -1.20
N ASN A 296 -22.46 3.63 -2.07
CA ASN A 296 -23.56 3.90 -3.01
C ASN A 296 -23.45 3.14 -4.34
N LEU A 297 -22.46 2.26 -4.51
CA LEU A 297 -22.32 1.46 -5.72
C LEU A 297 -23.51 0.51 -5.82
N LYS A 298 -24.36 0.76 -6.82
CA LYS A 298 -25.64 0.07 -7.05
C LYS A 298 -25.57 -0.87 -8.24
N GLU A 299 -24.94 -0.42 -9.32
CA GLU A 299 -24.89 -1.13 -10.60
C GLU A 299 -23.44 -1.44 -10.99
N MET A 300 -23.17 -2.69 -11.35
CA MET A 300 -21.83 -3.14 -11.73
C MET A 300 -21.92 -4.13 -12.90
N VAL A 301 -21.28 -3.76 -14.01
CA VAL A 301 -21.15 -4.64 -15.19
C VAL A 301 -19.75 -5.24 -15.17
N LEU A 302 -19.66 -6.53 -14.82
CA LEU A 302 -18.38 -7.23 -14.74
C LEU A 302 -17.83 -7.54 -16.16
N PRO A 303 -16.50 -7.51 -16.36
CA PRO A 303 -15.91 -7.78 -17.67
C PRO A 303 -15.95 -9.29 -17.98
N GLU A 304 -16.25 -9.67 -19.22
CA GLU A 304 -16.36 -11.09 -19.62
C GLU A 304 -15.02 -11.86 -19.54
N THR A 305 -13.89 -11.17 -19.36
CA THR A 305 -12.56 -11.75 -19.14
C THR A 305 -12.24 -12.07 -17.67
N LEU A 306 -13.12 -11.71 -16.72
CA LEU A 306 -12.84 -11.78 -15.28
C LEU A 306 -12.68 -13.22 -14.78
N LYS A 307 -11.51 -13.56 -14.26
CA LYS A 307 -11.17 -14.88 -13.69
C LYS A 307 -11.20 -14.91 -12.17
N THR A 308 -10.86 -13.81 -11.51
CA THR A 308 -10.70 -13.78 -10.04
C THR A 308 -11.20 -12.48 -9.41
N ILE A 309 -11.85 -12.61 -8.25
CA ILE A 309 -12.19 -11.49 -7.38
C ILE A 309 -11.47 -11.70 -6.05
N GLU A 310 -10.57 -10.80 -5.70
CA GLU A 310 -9.72 -10.92 -4.52
C GLU A 310 -10.41 -10.43 -3.24
N LYS A 311 -9.73 -10.70 -2.12
CA LYS A 311 -10.24 -10.46 -0.77
C LYS A 311 -10.76 -9.04 -0.57
N PHE A 312 -11.97 -8.95 -0.02
CA PHE A 312 -12.69 -7.71 0.29
C PHE A 312 -12.91 -6.74 -0.89
N ALA A 313 -12.82 -7.20 -2.15
CA ALA A 313 -12.93 -6.34 -3.33
C ALA A 313 -14.19 -5.43 -3.32
N PHE A 314 -15.34 -5.92 -2.88
CA PHE A 314 -16.62 -5.22 -2.80
C PHE A 314 -17.18 -5.16 -1.36
N LYS A 315 -16.32 -5.36 -0.35
CA LYS A 315 -16.76 -5.34 1.04
C LYS A 315 -17.42 -3.99 1.36
N ASN A 316 -18.60 -4.03 1.97
CA ASN A 316 -19.44 -2.87 2.31
C ASN A 316 -19.92 -2.04 1.09
N CYS A 317 -20.13 -2.65 -0.09
CA CYS A 317 -20.92 -2.03 -1.16
C CYS A 317 -22.42 -2.20 -0.84
N TYR A 318 -22.94 -1.34 0.03
CA TYR A 318 -24.26 -1.52 0.65
C TYR A 318 -25.43 -1.50 -0.34
N PHE A 319 -25.33 -0.71 -1.42
CA PHE A 319 -26.41 -0.53 -2.38
C PHE A 319 -26.37 -1.47 -3.59
N LEU A 320 -25.38 -2.37 -3.69
CA LEU A 320 -25.28 -3.29 -4.81
C LEU A 320 -26.45 -4.27 -4.79
N GLU A 321 -27.28 -4.30 -5.84
CA GLU A 321 -28.56 -5.03 -5.82
C GLU A 321 -28.49 -6.44 -6.42
N SER A 322 -27.80 -6.58 -7.56
CA SER A 322 -27.63 -7.87 -8.23
C SER A 322 -26.35 -7.90 -9.05
N LEU A 323 -25.85 -9.11 -9.32
CA LEU A 323 -24.67 -9.32 -10.16
C LEU A 323 -24.82 -10.54 -11.06
N THR A 324 -24.34 -10.40 -12.30
CA THR A 324 -24.09 -11.52 -13.19
C THR A 324 -22.59 -11.69 -13.38
N PHE A 325 -22.07 -12.85 -12.97
CA PHE A 325 -20.66 -13.20 -13.08
C PHE A 325 -20.38 -13.94 -14.40
N PRO A 326 -19.27 -13.63 -15.09
CA PRO A 326 -18.97 -14.18 -16.40
C PRO A 326 -18.53 -15.64 -16.33
N LYS A 327 -18.57 -16.34 -17.48
CA LYS A 327 -18.22 -17.77 -17.59
C LYS A 327 -16.75 -18.04 -17.25
N THR A 328 -15.90 -17.02 -17.38
CA THR A 328 -14.47 -17.07 -17.11
C THR A 328 -14.12 -17.00 -15.62
N LEU A 329 -15.07 -16.65 -14.74
CA LEU A 329 -14.82 -16.55 -13.30
C LEU A 329 -14.59 -17.93 -12.71
N VAL A 330 -13.44 -18.13 -12.05
CA VAL A 330 -13.07 -19.41 -11.43
C VAL A 330 -12.83 -19.32 -9.92
N LYS A 331 -12.57 -18.13 -9.39
CA LYS A 331 -12.19 -17.95 -7.98
C LYS A 331 -12.74 -16.65 -7.39
N MET A 332 -13.27 -16.75 -6.18
CA MET A 332 -13.66 -15.62 -5.33
C MET A 332 -12.98 -15.80 -3.98
N GLU A 333 -12.29 -14.78 -3.49
CA GLU A 333 -11.54 -14.84 -2.24
C GLU A 333 -12.33 -14.28 -1.05
N ASP A 334 -11.73 -14.37 0.14
CA ASP A 334 -12.39 -14.10 1.41
C ASP A 334 -13.15 -12.77 1.45
N GLY A 335 -14.42 -12.84 1.87
CA GLY A 335 -15.24 -11.66 2.13
C GLY A 335 -15.38 -10.70 0.96
N CYS A 336 -15.18 -11.15 -0.29
CA CYS A 336 -15.16 -10.23 -1.42
C CYS A 336 -16.48 -9.48 -1.61
N PHE A 337 -17.62 -10.00 -1.15
CA PHE A 337 -18.93 -9.32 -1.11
C PHE A 337 -19.47 -9.14 0.32
N MET A 338 -18.61 -9.19 1.33
CA MET A 338 -19.03 -9.07 2.73
C MET A 338 -19.79 -7.77 2.98
N ASN A 339 -20.93 -7.86 3.66
CA ASN A 339 -21.86 -6.78 3.98
C ASN A 339 -22.38 -6.02 2.74
N CYS A 340 -22.56 -6.66 1.58
CA CYS A 340 -23.39 -6.09 0.52
C CYS A 340 -24.88 -6.22 0.92
N LEU A 341 -25.35 -5.29 1.75
CA LEU A 341 -26.63 -5.39 2.46
C LEU A 341 -27.86 -5.47 1.54
N ASN A 342 -27.82 -4.81 0.38
CA ASN A 342 -28.92 -4.83 -0.59
C ASN A 342 -28.74 -5.86 -1.72
N LEU A 343 -27.71 -6.70 -1.67
CA LEU A 343 -27.49 -7.72 -2.70
C LEU A 343 -28.56 -8.79 -2.57
N LYS A 344 -29.51 -8.83 -3.51
CA LYS A 344 -30.68 -9.71 -3.50
C LYS A 344 -30.44 -11.01 -4.24
N SER A 345 -29.75 -10.93 -5.37
CA SER A 345 -29.50 -12.09 -6.24
C SER A 345 -28.13 -12.05 -6.90
N VAL A 346 -27.57 -13.23 -7.13
CA VAL A 346 -26.35 -13.41 -7.92
C VAL A 346 -26.56 -14.52 -8.95
N ASN A 347 -26.03 -14.33 -10.15
CA ASN A 347 -26.06 -15.33 -11.22
C ASN A 347 -24.64 -15.63 -11.71
N PHE A 348 -24.24 -16.89 -11.63
CA PHE A 348 -22.95 -17.36 -12.09
C PHE A 348 -23.07 -18.07 -13.44
N LYS A 349 -22.36 -17.61 -14.47
CA LYS A 349 -22.27 -18.34 -15.75
C LYS A 349 -21.30 -19.54 -15.71
N ASN A 350 -20.68 -19.83 -14.56
CA ASN A 350 -19.78 -20.96 -14.35
C ASN A 350 -20.17 -21.72 -13.08
N LYS A 351 -20.30 -23.04 -13.18
CA LYS A 351 -20.61 -23.93 -12.05
C LYS A 351 -19.43 -24.25 -11.14
N ASN A 352 -18.20 -24.16 -11.65
CA ASN A 352 -16.99 -24.60 -10.96
C ASN A 352 -16.24 -23.44 -10.32
N ILE A 353 -16.88 -22.74 -9.38
CA ILE A 353 -16.30 -21.59 -8.68
C ILE A 353 -15.70 -22.03 -7.36
N LYS A 354 -14.45 -21.63 -7.12
CA LYS A 354 -13.81 -21.78 -5.82
C LYS A 354 -14.13 -20.57 -4.96
N PHE A 355 -14.93 -20.78 -3.91
CA PHE A 355 -15.26 -19.75 -2.92
C PHE A 355 -14.25 -19.75 -1.77
N GLY A 356 -13.80 -18.55 -1.40
CA GLY A 356 -13.09 -18.30 -0.14
C GLY A 356 -14.05 -18.22 1.04
N ASN A 357 -13.52 -17.80 2.17
CA ASN A 357 -14.30 -17.73 3.41
C ASN A 357 -15.21 -16.50 3.41
N ASP A 358 -16.42 -16.61 3.97
CA ASP A 358 -17.29 -15.46 4.24
C ASP A 358 -17.63 -14.60 3.01
N VAL A 359 -17.61 -15.16 1.79
CA VAL A 359 -17.79 -14.40 0.52
C VAL A 359 -19.00 -13.48 0.56
N PHE A 360 -20.14 -13.98 1.04
CA PHE A 360 -21.43 -13.26 1.16
C PHE A 360 -21.81 -12.99 2.63
N GLU A 361 -20.85 -13.02 3.55
CA GLU A 361 -21.13 -12.78 4.96
C GLU A 361 -21.79 -11.41 5.16
N GLY A 362 -22.91 -11.37 5.88
CA GLY A 362 -23.65 -10.13 6.10
C GLY A 362 -24.45 -9.62 4.89
N CYS A 363 -24.54 -10.36 3.78
CA CYS A 363 -25.48 -10.07 2.69
C CYS A 363 -26.92 -10.41 3.11
N THR A 364 -27.51 -9.61 3.98
CA THR A 364 -28.80 -9.90 4.63
C THR A 364 -30.00 -9.96 3.68
N SER A 365 -29.88 -9.37 2.48
CA SER A 365 -30.93 -9.42 1.46
C SER A 365 -30.77 -10.56 0.45
N LEU A 366 -29.68 -11.33 0.51
CA LEU A 366 -29.36 -12.34 -0.50
C LEU A 366 -30.24 -13.57 -0.29
N THR A 367 -31.17 -13.79 -1.22
CA THR A 367 -32.15 -14.89 -1.17
C THR A 367 -32.06 -15.82 -2.36
N GLU A 368 -31.33 -15.42 -3.41
CA GLU A 368 -31.27 -16.17 -4.66
C GLU A 368 -29.83 -16.26 -5.20
N ILE A 369 -29.38 -17.49 -5.43
CA ILE A 369 -28.14 -17.81 -6.13
C ILE A 369 -28.51 -18.66 -7.34
N GLN A 370 -28.07 -18.22 -8.52
CA GLN A 370 -28.29 -18.91 -9.78
C GLN A 370 -26.97 -19.36 -10.41
N ILE A 371 -27.01 -20.47 -11.13
CA ILE A 371 -25.96 -20.91 -12.04
C ILE A 371 -26.59 -21.10 -13.41
N GLU A 372 -26.04 -20.45 -14.44
CA GLU A 372 -26.55 -20.48 -15.81
C GLU A 372 -28.06 -20.12 -15.90
N GLY A 373 -28.53 -19.26 -14.99
CA GLY A 373 -29.93 -18.83 -14.90
C GLY A 373 -30.85 -19.74 -14.08
N GLU A 374 -30.36 -20.89 -13.59
CA GLU A 374 -31.13 -21.80 -12.74
C GLU A 374 -30.81 -21.59 -11.27
N LYS A 375 -31.85 -21.49 -10.43
CA LYS A 375 -31.68 -21.40 -8.97
C LYS A 375 -31.02 -22.66 -8.42
N ILE A 376 -29.98 -22.50 -7.61
CA ILE A 376 -29.32 -23.62 -6.94
C ILE A 376 -30.00 -23.94 -5.60
N ASN A 377 -29.94 -25.21 -5.22
CA ASN A 377 -30.39 -25.68 -3.91
C ASN A 377 -29.23 -25.99 -2.96
N ASN A 378 -27.98 -25.99 -3.44
CA ASN A 378 -26.79 -26.28 -2.64
C ASN A 378 -25.71 -25.22 -2.89
N TYR A 379 -25.25 -24.56 -1.84
CA TYR A 379 -24.12 -23.64 -1.86
C TYR A 379 -22.93 -24.26 -1.12
N ASN A 380 -21.77 -24.29 -1.77
CA ASN A 380 -20.57 -24.99 -1.29
C ASN A 380 -19.51 -24.08 -0.65
N GLY A 381 -19.74 -22.76 -0.60
CA GLY A 381 -18.84 -21.84 0.10
C GLY A 381 -19.00 -21.91 1.62
N GLU A 382 -17.95 -21.54 2.37
CA GLU A 382 -18.02 -21.43 3.84
C GLU A 382 -18.98 -20.30 4.24
N VAL A 383 -19.91 -20.57 5.17
CA VAL A 383 -20.88 -19.59 5.68
C VAL A 383 -20.93 -19.58 7.21
N SER A 384 -21.27 -18.43 7.80
CA SER A 384 -21.68 -18.38 9.22
C SER A 384 -22.99 -19.12 9.46
N TYR A 385 -23.27 -19.48 10.72
CA TYR A 385 -24.54 -20.10 11.06
C TYR A 385 -25.73 -19.16 10.80
N THR A 386 -25.57 -17.86 11.05
CA THR A 386 -26.56 -16.84 10.70
C THR A 386 -26.90 -16.87 9.20
N LEU A 387 -25.88 -16.85 8.33
CA LEU A 387 -26.11 -16.89 6.86
C LEU A 387 -26.70 -18.23 6.43
N HIS A 388 -26.25 -19.34 7.02
CA HIS A 388 -26.85 -20.66 6.82
C HIS A 388 -28.37 -20.65 7.09
N LYS A 389 -28.82 -20.10 8.23
CA LYS A 389 -30.26 -20.00 8.56
C LYS A 389 -31.02 -19.06 7.62
N GLN A 390 -30.36 -18.03 7.05
CA GLN A 390 -30.96 -17.19 6.01
C GLN A 390 -31.16 -17.95 4.70
N PHE A 391 -30.15 -18.71 4.27
CA PHE A 391 -30.19 -19.51 3.04
C PHE A 391 -31.19 -20.66 3.15
N GLU A 392 -31.30 -21.30 4.32
CA GLU A 392 -32.29 -22.34 4.59
C GLU A 392 -33.73 -21.85 4.38
N LYS A 393 -34.06 -20.63 4.81
CA LYS A 393 -35.38 -20.00 4.56
C LYS A 393 -35.72 -19.86 3.07
N ASN A 394 -34.70 -19.90 2.20
CA ASN A 394 -34.83 -19.79 0.75
C ASN A 394 -34.54 -21.11 0.03
N SER A 395 -34.54 -22.23 0.75
CA SER A 395 -34.26 -23.58 0.22
C SER A 395 -32.86 -23.76 -0.36
N ILE A 396 -31.89 -22.99 0.15
CA ILE A 396 -30.47 -23.13 -0.19
C ILE A 396 -29.78 -23.85 0.98
N ILE A 397 -29.26 -25.05 0.72
CA ILE A 397 -28.54 -25.88 1.67
C ILE A 397 -27.07 -25.47 1.67
N CYS A 398 -26.48 -25.36 2.87
CA CYS A 398 -25.05 -25.12 3.05
C CYS A 398 -24.49 -26.23 3.94
N ASP A 399 -23.52 -26.99 3.43
CA ASP A 399 -22.89 -28.10 4.17
C ASP A 399 -21.56 -27.71 4.82
N ASN A 400 -21.07 -26.49 4.55
CA ASN A 400 -19.80 -25.94 5.02
C ASN A 400 -20.07 -24.76 5.98
N VAL A 401 -20.66 -25.04 7.13
CA VAL A 401 -21.07 -24.01 8.11
C VAL A 401 -20.06 -23.90 9.25
N LYS A 402 -19.70 -22.67 9.59
CA LYS A 402 -18.95 -22.34 10.80
C LYS A 402 -19.79 -21.54 11.79
N VAL A 403 -19.42 -21.62 13.06
CA VAL A 403 -20.09 -20.92 14.16
C VAL A 403 -19.19 -19.82 14.72
N LYS A 404 -19.68 -18.58 14.73
CA LYS A 404 -19.00 -17.38 15.26
C LYS A 404 -19.54 -17.00 16.64
N PHE A 405 -18.85 -16.08 17.31
CA PHE A 405 -19.27 -15.49 18.58
C PHE A 405 -20.72 -14.96 18.54
N ASN A 406 -21.08 -14.21 17.49
CA ASN A 406 -22.43 -13.67 17.36
C ASN A 406 -23.48 -14.75 17.11
N ASP A 407 -23.12 -15.86 16.45
CA ASP A 407 -24.06 -16.98 16.23
C ASP A 407 -24.43 -17.63 17.57
N LEU A 408 -23.45 -17.89 18.43
CA LEU A 408 -23.68 -18.46 19.76
C LEU A 408 -24.52 -17.54 20.64
N LYS A 409 -24.34 -16.22 20.52
CA LYS A 409 -25.16 -15.24 21.24
C LYS A 409 -26.62 -15.24 20.78
N ILE A 410 -26.88 -15.45 19.49
CA ILE A 410 -28.22 -15.38 18.91
C ILE A 410 -28.97 -16.71 19.07
N PHE A 411 -28.29 -17.83 18.82
CA PHE A 411 -28.92 -19.15 18.70
C PHE A 411 -28.58 -20.11 19.85
N GLY A 412 -27.68 -19.73 20.75
CA GLY A 412 -27.20 -20.60 21.83
C GLY A 412 -26.19 -21.64 21.36
N ILE A 413 -25.69 -22.43 22.31
CA ILE A 413 -24.62 -23.41 22.10
C ILE A 413 -25.06 -24.66 21.33
N ASP A 414 -26.36 -25.00 21.38
CA ASP A 414 -26.88 -26.23 20.78
C ASP A 414 -26.72 -26.29 19.25
N ILE A 415 -26.47 -25.15 18.60
CA ILE A 415 -26.17 -25.08 17.16
C ILE A 415 -24.93 -25.90 16.77
N LEU A 416 -24.01 -26.15 17.71
CA LEU A 416 -22.84 -27.00 17.48
C LEU A 416 -23.21 -28.43 17.11
N LYS A 417 -24.40 -28.91 17.52
CA LYS A 417 -24.91 -30.26 17.20
C LYS A 417 -25.49 -30.37 15.78
N ASN A 418 -25.60 -29.25 15.05
CA ASN A 418 -26.09 -29.27 13.68
C ASN A 418 -25.07 -29.96 12.77
N LYS A 419 -25.49 -31.00 12.05
CA LYS A 419 -24.65 -31.82 11.16
C LYS A 419 -23.91 -31.04 10.07
N ASN A 420 -24.41 -29.86 9.68
CA ASN A 420 -23.78 -29.02 8.65
C ASN A 420 -22.68 -28.12 9.23
N VAL A 421 -22.56 -28.04 10.55
CA VAL A 421 -21.51 -27.28 11.23
C VAL A 421 -20.27 -28.15 11.33
N HIS A 422 -19.14 -27.66 10.80
CA HIS A 422 -17.87 -28.39 10.85
C HIS A 422 -16.76 -27.64 11.59
N ARG A 423 -16.97 -26.36 11.91
CA ARG A 423 -15.96 -25.49 12.52
C ARG A 423 -16.54 -24.52 13.54
N ILE A 424 -15.80 -24.34 14.63
CA ILE A 424 -15.99 -23.23 15.57
C ILE A 424 -14.96 -22.16 15.23
N ASP A 425 -15.40 -20.95 14.88
CA ASP A 425 -14.53 -19.91 14.36
C ASP A 425 -13.65 -19.27 15.44
N GLU A 426 -12.69 -18.48 14.99
CA GLU A 426 -11.77 -17.70 15.83
C GLU A 426 -12.55 -16.87 16.88
N GLY A 427 -12.15 -17.02 18.15
CA GLY A 427 -12.75 -16.32 19.29
C GLY A 427 -14.25 -16.57 19.54
N ALA A 428 -14.84 -17.66 19.05
CA ALA A 428 -16.28 -17.89 19.18
C ALA A 428 -16.79 -17.90 20.65
N PHE A 429 -15.97 -18.35 21.59
CA PHE A 429 -16.24 -18.35 23.03
C PHE A 429 -15.32 -17.38 23.80
N PHE A 430 -14.74 -16.39 23.12
CA PHE A 430 -13.85 -15.42 23.76
C PHE A 430 -14.56 -14.69 24.92
N ASN A 431 -13.93 -14.65 26.08
CA ASN A 431 -14.44 -14.02 27.30
C ASN A 431 -15.82 -14.58 27.74
N ASN A 432 -16.09 -15.86 27.47
CA ASN A 432 -17.33 -16.49 27.92
C ASN A 432 -17.27 -16.75 29.44
N THR A 433 -18.11 -16.05 30.20
CA THR A 433 -18.14 -16.15 31.67
C THR A 433 -19.26 -17.05 32.20
N THR A 434 -19.97 -17.75 31.32
CA THR A 434 -21.18 -18.51 31.69
C THR A 434 -21.03 -20.02 31.56
N ILE A 435 -20.22 -20.50 30.60
CA ILE A 435 -20.03 -21.94 30.41
C ILE A 435 -19.05 -22.48 31.45
N THR A 436 -19.43 -23.58 32.11
CA THR A 436 -18.57 -24.33 33.02
C THR A 436 -18.05 -25.62 32.41
N GLU A 437 -18.81 -26.18 31.47
CA GLU A 437 -18.42 -27.35 30.71
C GLU A 437 -18.84 -27.24 29.24
N ILE A 438 -18.11 -27.91 28.36
CA ILE A 438 -18.49 -28.04 26.96
C ILE A 438 -18.07 -29.39 26.39
N GLU A 439 -19.03 -30.06 25.73
CA GLU A 439 -18.78 -31.21 24.88
C GLU A 439 -18.82 -30.75 23.42
N ILE A 440 -17.70 -30.87 22.71
CA ILE A 440 -17.59 -30.52 21.31
C ILE A 440 -18.11 -31.69 20.46
N PRO A 441 -19.17 -31.51 19.64
CA PRO A 441 -19.74 -32.61 18.86
C PRO A 441 -18.81 -33.17 17.78
N ASN A 442 -18.94 -34.45 17.44
CA ASN A 442 -18.11 -35.16 16.45
C ASN A 442 -18.17 -34.58 15.02
N ASN A 443 -19.20 -33.80 14.67
CA ASN A 443 -19.26 -33.09 13.38
C ASN A 443 -18.25 -31.95 13.29
N ILE A 444 -17.75 -31.43 14.41
CA ILE A 444 -16.74 -30.38 14.44
C ILE A 444 -15.36 -30.98 14.16
N THR A 445 -14.67 -30.44 13.17
CA THR A 445 -13.33 -30.87 12.74
C THR A 445 -12.26 -29.82 12.96
N GLN A 446 -12.65 -28.58 13.27
CA GLN A 446 -11.74 -27.44 13.44
C GLN A 446 -12.22 -26.49 14.53
N ILE A 447 -11.28 -25.97 15.33
CA ILE A 447 -11.49 -24.94 16.34
C ILE A 447 -10.53 -23.79 16.03
N GLY A 448 -11.04 -22.56 15.90
CA GLY A 448 -10.25 -21.38 15.54
C GLY A 448 -9.30 -20.91 16.64
N ASN A 449 -8.40 -19.97 16.31
CA ASN A 449 -7.48 -19.37 17.27
C ASN A 449 -8.24 -18.75 18.45
N PHE A 450 -7.64 -18.81 19.65
CA PHE A 450 -8.18 -18.22 20.88
C PHE A 450 -9.68 -18.48 21.14
N CYS A 451 -10.21 -19.59 20.63
CA CYS A 451 -11.65 -19.86 20.61
C CYS A 451 -12.30 -19.72 21.98
N PHE A 452 -11.67 -20.24 23.03
CA PHE A 452 -12.14 -20.20 24.42
C PHE A 452 -11.32 -19.26 25.31
N ALA A 453 -10.46 -18.40 24.75
CA ALA A 453 -9.61 -17.55 25.56
C ALA A 453 -10.44 -16.66 26.51
N CYS A 454 -9.99 -16.52 27.75
CA CYS A 454 -10.69 -15.85 28.84
C CYS A 454 -12.04 -16.48 29.21
N ALA A 455 -12.32 -17.74 28.88
CA ALA A 455 -13.48 -18.46 29.41
C ALA A 455 -13.23 -18.85 30.87
N THR A 456 -13.34 -17.88 31.79
CA THR A 456 -12.82 -18.01 33.17
C THR A 456 -13.57 -18.99 34.06
N GLN A 457 -14.81 -19.35 33.70
CA GLN A 457 -15.60 -20.35 34.42
C GLN A 457 -15.52 -21.75 33.81
N LEU A 458 -14.87 -21.91 32.66
CA LEU A 458 -14.78 -23.19 31.97
C LEU A 458 -13.86 -24.14 32.76
N GLU A 459 -14.44 -25.20 33.32
CA GLU A 459 -13.78 -26.21 34.14
C GLU A 459 -13.41 -27.47 33.35
N ASN A 460 -14.29 -27.88 32.43
CA ASN A 460 -14.17 -29.15 31.70
C ASN A 460 -14.43 -28.99 30.20
N VAL A 461 -13.58 -29.60 29.38
CA VAL A 461 -13.73 -29.64 27.92
C VAL A 461 -13.59 -31.07 27.42
N ILE A 462 -14.63 -31.55 26.73
CA ILE A 462 -14.63 -32.86 26.06
C ILE A 462 -14.45 -32.62 24.56
N LEU A 463 -13.33 -33.09 24.01
CA LEU A 463 -12.99 -32.98 22.60
C LEU A 463 -13.31 -34.29 21.86
N PRO A 464 -13.85 -34.22 20.63
CA PRO A 464 -14.06 -35.37 19.79
C PRO A 464 -12.75 -35.80 19.12
N SER A 465 -12.69 -37.05 18.67
CA SER A 465 -11.50 -37.58 17.97
C SER A 465 -11.23 -36.91 16.61
N SER A 466 -12.21 -36.17 16.08
CA SER A 466 -12.07 -35.36 14.86
C SER A 466 -11.16 -34.14 15.06
N ILE A 467 -10.97 -33.67 16.30
CA ILE A 467 -10.01 -32.61 16.63
C ILE A 467 -8.66 -33.24 16.93
N THR A 468 -7.67 -32.96 16.08
CA THR A 468 -6.29 -33.45 16.25
C THR A 468 -5.29 -32.34 16.56
N GLU A 469 -5.73 -31.08 16.56
CA GLU A 469 -4.88 -29.92 16.79
C GLU A 469 -5.64 -28.87 17.60
N LEU A 470 -4.95 -28.29 18.58
CA LEU A 470 -5.40 -27.10 19.29
C LEU A 470 -4.63 -25.90 18.79
N THR A 471 -5.33 -24.83 18.44
CA THR A 471 -4.77 -23.61 17.85
C THR A 471 -4.10 -22.70 18.89
N PRO A 472 -3.29 -21.72 18.45
CA PRO A 472 -2.71 -20.73 19.35
C PRO A 472 -3.74 -20.07 20.28
N PHE A 473 -3.37 -19.98 21.56
CA PHE A 473 -4.14 -19.35 22.63
C PHE A 473 -5.56 -19.90 22.85
N CYS A 474 -5.90 -21.09 22.32
CA CYS A 474 -7.26 -21.62 22.32
C CYS A 474 -7.96 -21.59 23.69
N PHE A 475 -7.26 -21.89 24.79
CA PHE A 475 -7.75 -21.86 26.17
C PHE A 475 -6.91 -20.92 27.07
N ASP A 476 -6.27 -19.90 26.49
CA ASP A 476 -5.50 -18.91 27.28
C ASP A 476 -6.41 -18.23 28.32
N ASN A 477 -5.94 -18.05 29.55
CA ASN A 477 -6.69 -17.47 30.65
C ASN A 477 -8.00 -18.20 31.02
N CYS A 478 -8.15 -19.49 30.68
CA CYS A 478 -9.18 -20.36 31.25
C CYS A 478 -8.79 -20.78 32.68
N VAL A 479 -8.87 -19.83 33.63
CA VAL A 479 -8.36 -19.98 35.00
C VAL A 479 -9.02 -21.08 35.84
N SER A 480 -10.19 -21.57 35.42
CA SER A 480 -10.90 -22.67 36.09
C SER A 480 -10.73 -24.02 35.40
N LEU A 481 -10.07 -24.05 34.24
CA LEU A 481 -9.93 -25.26 33.44
C LEU A 481 -9.03 -26.25 34.17
N ASN A 482 -9.63 -27.36 34.61
CA ASN A 482 -8.96 -28.40 35.37
C ASN A 482 -8.80 -29.68 34.55
N THR A 483 -9.78 -30.00 33.68
CA THR A 483 -9.80 -31.26 32.93
C THR A 483 -10.02 -31.04 31.44
N ILE A 484 -9.13 -31.62 30.63
CA ILE A 484 -9.30 -31.76 29.19
C ILE A 484 -8.60 -33.04 28.72
N ASN A 485 -9.29 -33.88 27.96
CA ASN A 485 -8.67 -35.08 27.38
C ASN A 485 -7.93 -34.71 26.09
N LEU A 486 -6.63 -35.01 26.04
CA LEU A 486 -5.74 -34.71 24.92
C LEU A 486 -5.29 -35.95 24.13
N GLU A 487 -5.89 -37.12 24.36
CA GLU A 487 -5.46 -38.42 23.79
C GLU A 487 -5.28 -38.39 22.25
N HIS A 488 -6.15 -37.66 21.54
CA HIS A 488 -6.12 -37.58 20.07
C HIS A 488 -5.41 -36.33 19.53
N ILE A 489 -4.93 -35.45 20.42
CA ILE A 489 -4.29 -34.18 20.04
C ILE A 489 -2.82 -34.42 19.69
N LYS A 490 -2.46 -34.09 18.45
CA LYS A 490 -1.10 -34.22 17.89
C LYS A 490 -0.30 -32.93 18.04
N ASN A 491 -0.96 -31.79 17.92
CA ASN A 491 -0.34 -30.47 17.93
C ASN A 491 -1.07 -29.56 18.92
N ILE A 492 -0.30 -28.81 19.71
CA ILE A 492 -0.81 -27.78 20.62
C ILE A 492 -0.14 -26.47 20.23
N GLY A 493 -0.94 -25.48 19.85
CA GLY A 493 -0.48 -24.15 19.46
C GLY A 493 0.14 -23.38 20.61
N MET A 494 0.91 -22.35 20.26
CA MET A 494 1.55 -21.45 21.21
C MET A 494 0.53 -20.88 22.21
N GLY A 495 0.89 -20.92 23.50
CA GLY A 495 0.11 -20.33 24.58
C GLY A 495 -1.30 -20.91 24.76
N CYS A 496 -1.58 -22.08 24.19
CA CYS A 496 -2.93 -22.67 24.20
C CYS A 496 -3.52 -22.82 25.61
N PHE A 497 -2.70 -23.09 26.62
CA PHE A 497 -3.11 -23.28 28.02
C PHE A 497 -2.42 -22.29 28.97
N ASP A 498 -1.95 -21.15 28.48
CA ASP A 498 -1.35 -20.13 29.34
C ASP A 498 -2.38 -19.66 30.37
N ASN A 499 -1.93 -19.43 31.62
CA ASN A 499 -2.78 -18.98 32.72
C ASN A 499 -3.99 -19.89 33.02
N THR A 500 -3.84 -21.21 32.83
CA THR A 500 -4.84 -22.22 33.24
C THR A 500 -4.38 -22.96 34.49
N LYS A 501 -5.33 -23.59 35.21
CA LYS A 501 -5.02 -24.55 36.30
C LYS A 501 -4.68 -25.95 35.77
N PHE A 502 -4.76 -26.14 34.45
CA PHE A 502 -4.50 -27.41 33.82
C PHE A 502 -3.01 -27.78 33.95
N GLU A 503 -2.71 -28.57 34.98
CA GLU A 503 -1.42 -29.22 35.11
C GLU A 503 -1.40 -30.37 34.11
N LYS A 504 -0.63 -30.20 33.03
CA LYS A 504 -0.42 -31.14 31.93
C LYS A 504 -0.34 -32.60 32.42
N VAL A 505 -1.46 -33.33 32.42
CA VAL A 505 -1.43 -34.78 32.63
C VAL A 505 -0.82 -35.38 31.37
N VAL A 506 0.44 -35.79 31.49
CA VAL A 506 1.20 -36.46 30.45
C VAL A 506 0.52 -37.80 30.15
N VAL A 507 -0.36 -37.85 29.15
CA VAL A 507 -0.62 -39.13 28.47
C VAL A 507 0.58 -39.39 27.58
N LEU A 508 1.49 -40.20 28.12
CA LEU A 508 2.62 -40.79 27.42
C LEU A 508 2.11 -41.50 26.16
N GLN A 509 2.29 -40.93 24.97
CA GLN A 509 2.52 -41.77 23.80
C GLN A 509 3.99 -42.17 23.81
N THR A 510 4.29 -43.29 24.47
CA THR A 510 5.52 -44.04 24.22
C THR A 510 5.54 -44.41 22.74
N LYS A 511 6.28 -43.66 21.93
CA LYS A 511 6.85 -44.18 20.69
C LYS A 511 7.96 -45.14 21.08
N THR A 512 7.65 -46.43 21.11
CA THR A 512 8.66 -47.50 20.99
C THR A 512 8.62 -48.03 19.57
N ASN A 513 9.72 -47.77 18.85
CA ASN A 513 10.26 -48.36 17.61
C ASN A 513 9.32 -48.82 16.51
#